data_AF-A0A9Q9MUJ9-F1
#
_entry.id   AF-A0A9Q9MUJ9-F1
#
_cell.length_a   1.000
_cell.length_b   1.000
_cell.length_c   1.000
_cell.angle_alpha   90.00
_cell.angle_beta   90.00
_cell.angle_gamma   90.00
#
_symmetry.space_group_name_H-M   'P 1'
#
loop_
_entity.id
_entity.type
_entity.pdbx_description
1 polymer ?
#
loop_
_entity_poly.entity_id
_entity_poly.type
_entity_poly.pdbx_seq_one_letter_code
_entity_poly.pdbx_strand_id
1 'polypeptide(L)'
;MSSINYSQENNESFFSIDTFFKQIGIGKIIRQVNFKRRTPINPTEFIKWLLTAIFARQSLYHAKETPAFTTRTIRNFLNDGRINWQKFVFLLVNF
;
A
#
# COMPACT_ATOMS: atom_id res chain seq x y z
N MET A 1 28.58 -10.71 -12.46
CA MET A 1 27.17 -10.36 -12.24
C MET A 1 27.14 -9.19 -11.28
N SER A 2 26.85 -7.99 -11.77
CA SER A 2 26.67 -6.81 -10.92
C SER A 2 25.41 -7.02 -10.08
N SER A 3 25.56 -7.04 -8.75
CA SER A 3 24.45 -6.97 -7.81
C SER A 3 23.67 -5.70 -8.13
N ILE A 4 22.53 -5.85 -8.80
CA ILE A 4 21.59 -4.75 -9.00
C ILE A 4 21.27 -4.23 -7.59
N ASN A 5 21.47 -2.93 -7.36
CA ASN A 5 21.30 -2.30 -6.05
C ASN A 5 19.81 -2.24 -5.68
N TYR A 6 19.21 -3.40 -5.42
CA TYR A 6 17.81 -3.56 -5.00
C TYR A 6 17.47 -2.70 -3.78
N SER A 7 18.45 -2.41 -2.92
CA SER A 7 18.29 -1.52 -1.77
C SER A 7 18.08 -0.05 -2.17
N GLN A 8 18.80 0.46 -3.17
CA GLN A 8 18.65 1.85 -3.64
C GLN A 8 17.33 2.05 -4.39
N GLU A 9 16.97 1.13 -5.29
CA GLU A 9 15.74 1.19 -6.09
C GLU A 9 14.47 1.13 -5.21
N ASN A 10 14.50 0.32 -4.14
CA ASN A 10 13.44 0.30 -3.14
C ASN A 10 13.32 1.64 -2.39
N ASN A 11 14.44 2.25 -2.01
CA ASN A 11 14.42 3.53 -1.28
C ASN A 11 13.86 4.68 -2.15
N GLU A 12 14.27 4.74 -3.41
CA GLU A 12 13.75 5.68 -4.42
C GLU A 12 12.23 5.51 -4.63
N SER A 13 11.77 4.26 -4.73
CA SER A 13 10.34 3.93 -4.87
C SER A 13 9.54 4.36 -3.65
N PHE A 14 10.04 4.08 -2.44
CA PHE A 14 9.39 4.49 -1.20
C PHE A 14 9.27 6.02 -1.07
N PHE A 15 10.32 6.76 -1.45
CA PHE A 15 10.32 8.22 -1.45
C PHE A 15 9.32 8.81 -2.45
N SER A 16 9.27 8.23 -3.65
CA SER A 16 8.31 8.62 -4.70
C SER A 16 6.86 8.40 -4.26
N ILE A 17 6.58 7.27 -3.61
CA ILE A 17 5.23 6.98 -3.08
C ILE A 17 4.86 7.92 -1.92
N ASP A 18 5.79 8.26 -1.03
CA ASP A 18 5.52 9.25 0.03
C ASP A 18 5.18 10.63 -0.53
N THR A 19 5.89 11.04 -1.58
CA THR A 19 5.65 12.31 -2.27
C THR A 19 4.28 12.30 -2.93
N PHE A 20 3.96 11.23 -3.66
CA PHE A 20 2.64 11.01 -4.23
C PHE A 20 1.54 11.07 -3.17
N PHE A 21 1.70 10.37 -2.04
CA PHE A 21 0.73 10.36 -0.94
C PHE A 21 0.44 11.73 -0.35
N LYS A 22 1.46 12.58 -0.27
CA LYS A 22 1.30 13.98 0.15
C LYS A 22 0.51 14.78 -0.89
N GLN A 23 0.84 14.63 -2.17
CA GLN A 23 0.13 15.30 -3.27
C GLN A 23 -1.35 14.91 -3.30
N ILE A 24 -1.65 13.61 -3.18
CA ILE A 24 -3.02 13.10 -3.23
C ILE A 24 -3.77 13.18 -1.88
N GLY A 25 -3.16 13.76 -0.85
CA GLY A 25 -3.76 13.83 0.49
C GLY A 25 -4.29 12.48 0.98
N ILE A 26 -3.50 11.41 0.89
CA ILE A 26 -3.93 10.01 1.10
C ILE A 26 -4.74 9.79 2.38
N GLY A 27 -4.41 10.51 3.46
CA GLY A 27 -5.13 10.44 4.73
C GLY A 27 -6.60 10.85 4.63
N LYS A 28 -6.95 11.80 3.75
CA LYS A 28 -8.34 12.19 3.47
C LYS A 28 -9.07 11.08 2.73
N ILE A 29 -8.42 10.43 1.76
CA ILE A 29 -8.98 9.32 0.99
C ILE A 29 -9.25 8.12 1.91
N ILE A 30 -8.28 7.74 2.75
CA ILE A 30 -8.40 6.62 3.71
C ILE A 30 -9.62 6.80 4.63
N ARG A 31 -9.87 8.03 5.12
CA ARG A 31 -11.04 8.32 5.96
C ARG A 31 -12.36 8.16 5.22
N GLN A 32 -12.40 8.42 3.91
CA GLN A 32 -13.61 8.36 3.10
C GLN A 32 -14.04 6.95 2.70
N VAL A 33 -13.14 5.97 2.77
CA VAL A 33 -13.36 4.60 2.30
C VAL A 33 -13.66 3.62 3.44
N ASN A 34 -14.00 4.15 4.61
CA ASN A 34 -14.38 3.38 5.80
C ASN A 34 -13.27 2.45 6.33
N PHE A 35 -11.99 2.83 6.18
CA PHE A 35 -10.92 2.14 6.91
C PHE A 35 -11.20 2.21 8.42
N LYS A 36 -11.63 1.10 9.02
CA LYS A 36 -11.89 1.04 10.46
C LYS A 36 -10.58 0.88 11.23
N ARG A 37 -10.48 1.60 12.35
CA ARG A 37 -9.38 1.54 13.34
C ARG A 37 -9.22 0.18 14.05
N ARG A 38 -10.08 -0.80 13.77
CA ARG A 38 -10.07 -2.12 14.43
C ARG A 38 -9.09 -3.11 13.79
N THR A 39 -8.53 -2.78 12.63
CA THR A 39 -7.47 -3.57 12.02
C THR A 39 -6.14 -3.17 12.65
N PRO A 40 -5.27 -4.12 13.06
CA PRO A 40 -3.96 -3.79 13.65
C PRO A 40 -2.97 -3.13 12.67
N ILE A 41 -3.37 -2.97 11.40
CA ILE A 41 -2.52 -2.47 10.33
C ILE A 41 -2.73 -0.96 10.18
N ASN A 42 -1.62 -0.21 10.06
CA ASN A 42 -1.66 1.16 9.59
C ASN A 42 -2.06 1.19 8.10
N PRO A 43 -3.22 1.77 7.72
CA PRO A 43 -3.70 1.73 6.33
C PRO A 43 -2.75 2.42 5.36
N THR A 44 -2.08 3.49 5.77
CA THR A 44 -1.15 4.22 4.91
C THR A 44 0.09 3.38 4.60
N GLU A 45 0.67 2.73 5.63
CA GLU A 45 1.81 1.84 5.44
C GLU A 45 1.45 0.62 4.60
N PHE A 46 0.25 0.07 4.79
CA PHE A 46 -0.25 -1.03 3.97
C PHE A 46 -0.36 -0.63 2.50
N ILE A 47 -1.02 0.49 2.19
CA ILE A 47 -1.19 0.95 0.81
C ILE A 47 0.18 1.26 0.19
N LYS A 48 1.09 1.86 0.96
CA LYS A 48 2.47 2.11 0.50
C LYS A 48 3.16 0.81 0.09
N TRP A 49 3.16 -0.17 0.99
CA TRP A 49 3.74 -1.49 0.71
C TRP A 49 3.10 -2.17 -0.51
N LEU A 50 1.77 -2.10 -0.62
CA LEU A 50 1.02 -2.69 -1.72
C LEU A 50 1.38 -2.03 -3.06
N LEU A 51 1.45 -0.70 -3.11
CA LEU A 51 1.86 0.02 -4.31
C LEU A 51 3.30 -0.28 -4.70
N THR A 52 4.22 -0.37 -3.72
CA THR A 52 5.60 -0.80 -4.01
C THR A 52 5.61 -2.19 -4.65
N ALA A 53 4.87 -3.15 -4.10
CA ALA A 53 4.78 -4.49 -4.67
C ALA A 53 4.19 -4.49 -6.09
N ILE A 54 3.12 -3.72 -6.33
CA ILE A 54 2.50 -3.57 -7.64
C ILE A 54 3.47 -2.97 -8.67
N PHE A 55 4.16 -1.88 -8.32
CA PHE A 55 5.11 -1.23 -9.24
C PHE A 55 6.35 -2.08 -9.49
N ALA A 56 6.79 -2.85 -8.49
CA ALA A 56 7.82 -3.87 -8.66
C ALA A 56 7.33 -5.13 -9.42
N ARG A 57 6.07 -5.16 -9.86
CA ARG A 57 5.42 -6.30 -10.54
C ARG A 57 5.50 -7.61 -9.75
N GLN A 58 5.46 -7.51 -8.41
CA GLN A 58 5.48 -8.65 -7.51
C GLN A 58 4.05 -9.08 -7.17
N SER A 59 3.82 -10.39 -7.11
CA SER A 59 2.60 -10.92 -6.51
C SER A 59 2.63 -10.69 -4.99
N LEU A 60 1.48 -10.76 -4.30
CA LEU A 60 1.44 -10.70 -2.84
C LEU A 60 2.28 -11.78 -2.15
N TYR A 61 2.60 -12.87 -2.86
CA TYR A 61 3.45 -13.95 -2.37
C TYR A 61 4.95 -13.66 -2.53
N HIS A 62 5.32 -12.95 -3.61
CA HIS A 62 6.71 -12.55 -3.87
C HIS A 62 7.07 -11.16 -3.36
N ALA A 63 6.08 -10.41 -2.88
CA ALA A 63 6.28 -9.11 -2.29
C ALA A 63 7.17 -9.22 -1.04
N LYS A 64 8.03 -8.21 -0.83
CA LYS A 64 8.96 -8.17 0.30
C LYS A 64 8.22 -8.35 1.63
N GLU A 65 8.67 -9.32 2.42
CA GLU A 65 8.13 -9.54 3.76
C GLU A 65 8.31 -8.30 4.63
N THR A 66 7.32 -8.05 5.48
CA THR A 66 7.35 -6.94 6.43
C THR A 66 6.93 -7.44 7.80
N PRO A 67 7.61 -7.02 8.89
CA PRO A 67 7.21 -7.38 10.24
C PRO A 67 5.86 -6.76 10.64
N ALA A 68 5.37 -5.77 9.89
CA ALA A 68 4.12 -5.06 10.19
C ALA A 68 2.86 -5.93 9.97
N PHE A 69 2.89 -6.90 9.06
CA PHE A 69 1.71 -7.73 8.76
C PHE A 69 2.07 -9.02 8.01
N THR A 70 1.26 -10.06 8.24
CA THR A 70 1.40 -11.36 7.57
C THR A 70 0.62 -11.40 6.24
N THR A 71 0.93 -12.33 5.35
CA THR A 71 0.15 -12.59 4.13
C THR A 71 -1.33 -12.86 4.42
N ARG A 72 -1.65 -13.55 5.52
CA ARG A 72 -3.03 -13.78 5.96
C ARG A 72 -3.71 -12.47 6.33
N THR A 73 -3.02 -11.61 7.06
CA THR A 73 -3.50 -10.29 7.47
C THR A 73 -3.79 -9.40 6.26
N ILE A 74 -2.89 -9.39 5.26
CA ILE A 74 -3.08 -8.68 3.98
C ILE A 74 -4.35 -9.16 3.27
N ARG A 75 -4.50 -10.49 3.09
CA ARG A 75 -5.66 -11.07 2.39
C ARG A 75 -6.96 -10.74 3.09
N ASN A 76 -7.00 -10.87 4.43
CA ASN A 76 -8.18 -10.52 5.22
C ASN A 76 -8.55 -9.04 5.06
N PHE A 77 -7.55 -8.16 4.98
CA PHE A 77 -7.77 -6.74 4.84
C PHE A 77 -8.29 -6.35 3.45
N LEU A 78 -7.68 -6.89 2.39
CA LEU A 78 -8.16 -6.69 1.01
C LEU A 78 -9.58 -7.25 0.82
N ASN A 79 -9.91 -8.33 1.53
CA ASN A 79 -11.23 -8.95 1.47
C ASN A 79 -12.24 -8.39 2.50
N ASP A 80 -11.88 -7.37 3.30
CA ASP A 80 -12.81 -6.78 4.25
C ASP A 80 -13.87 -5.94 3.51
N GLY A 81 -15.06 -6.52 3.32
CA GLY A 81 -16.19 -5.86 2.66
C GLY A 81 -16.73 -4.62 3.37
N ARG A 82 -16.23 -4.28 4.57
CA ARG A 82 -16.54 -3.02 5.24
C ARG A 82 -15.71 -1.86 4.71
N ILE A 83 -14.57 -2.15 4.07
CA ILE A 83 -13.71 -1.17 3.42
C ILE A 83 -14.20 -0.99 1.98
N ASN A 84 -14.47 0.25 1.59
CA ASN A 84 -14.96 0.56 0.25
C ASN A 84 -13.78 0.71 -0.72
N TRP A 85 -13.22 -0.42 -1.14
CA TRP A 85 -12.10 -0.47 -2.09
C TRP A 85 -12.45 0.11 -3.48
N GLN A 86 -13.71 0.01 -3.90
CA GLN A 86 -14.16 0.63 -5.17
C GLN A 86 -14.07 2.16 -5.08
N LYS A 87 -14.59 2.75 -3.99
CA LYS A 87 -14.48 4.18 -3.72
C LYS A 87 -13.03 4.61 -3.57
N PHE A 88 -12.17 3.77 -3.00
CA PHE A 88 -10.73 4.03 -2.91
C PHE A 88 -10.11 4.23 -4.29
N VAL A 89 -10.30 3.28 -5.21
CA VAL A 89 -9.79 3.38 -6.58
C VAL A 89 -10.39 4.58 -7.30
N PHE A 90 -11.69 4.82 -7.15
CA PHE A 90 -12.35 5.99 -7.74
C PHE A 90 -11.72 7.31 -7.26
N LEU A 91 -11.48 7.46 -5.96
CA LEU A 91 -10.87 8.67 -5.39
C LEU A 91 -9.40 8.84 -5.81
N LEU A 92 -8.67 7.75 -6.09
CA LEU A 92 -7.30 7.83 -6.60
C LEU A 92 -7.23 8.30 -8.05
N VAL A 93 -8.19 7.92 -8.90
CA VAL A 93 -8.21 8.28 -10.33
C VAL A 93 -8.70 9.71 -10.55
N ASN A 94 -9.46 10.27 -9.61
CA ASN A 94 -10.00 11.63 -9.68
C ASN A 94 -9.19 12.66 -8.86
N PHE A 95 -7.93 12.36 -8.56
CA PHE A 95 -7.02 13.26 -7.83
C PHE A 95 -6.09 14.03 -8.77
#